data_AF-A0A5C8JI04-F1
#
_entry.id   AF-A0A5C8JI04-F1
#
_cell.length_a   1.000
_cell.length_b   1.000
_cell.length_c   1.000
_cell.angle_alpha   90.00
_cell.angle_beta   90.00
_cell.angle_gamma   90.00
#
_symmetry.space_group_name_H-M   'P 1'
#
loop_
_entity.id
_entity.type
_entity.pdbx_description
1 polymer ?
#
loop_
_entity_poly.entity_id
_entity_poly.type
_entity_poly.pdbx_seq_one_letter_code
_entity_poly.pdbx_strand_id
1 'polypeptide(L)' 'MEGFPFIHNRSKRLLLEVYGTHHDPELWENPEEFRPERFRDWKRIPFDFIPQGGGDHHTDHRCAG' A
#
# COMPACT_ATOMS: atom_id res chain seq x y z
N MET A 1 19.52 4.54 1.29
CA MET A 1 19.21 5.69 0.41
C MET A 1 19.06 6.91 1.29
N GLU A 2 19.83 7.97 1.05
CA GLU A 2 19.53 9.27 1.67
C GLU A 2 18.27 9.83 1.01
N GLY A 3 17.22 10.00 1.80
CA GLY A 3 15.96 10.59 1.33
C GLY A 3 16.10 12.08 1.08
N PHE A 4 15.41 12.59 0.06
CA PHE A 4 15.28 14.03 -0.13
C PHE A 4 14.25 14.61 0.87
N PRO A 5 14.48 15.81 1.41
CA PRO A 5 13.51 16.45 2.29
C PRO A 5 12.20 16.73 1.53
N PHE A 6 11.13 16.05 1.94
CA PHE A 6 9.80 16.25 1.37
C PHE A 6 9.04 17.32 2.17
N ILE A 7 9.05 18.56 1.67
CA ILE A 7 8.26 19.65 2.24
C ILE A 7 6.84 19.59 1.65
N HIS A 8 5.85 19.22 2.45
CA HIS A 8 4.44 19.31 2.05
C HIS A 8 3.90 20.72 2.31
N ASN A 9 3.28 21.34 1.30
CA ASN A 9 2.53 22.59 1.43
C ASN A 9 1.10 22.38 0.94
N ARG A 10 0.18 23.26 1.36
CA ARG A 10 -1.21 23.20 0.90
C ARG A 10 -1.23 23.33 -0.62
N SER A 11 -1.97 22.43 -1.28
CA SER A 11 -2.17 22.35 -2.74
C SER A 11 -1.13 21.58 -3.58
N LYS A 12 -0.26 20.75 -2.98
CA LYS A 12 0.51 19.76 -3.75
C LYS A 12 -0.34 18.57 -4.17
N ARG A 13 -0.14 18.09 -5.39
CA ARG A 13 -0.65 16.80 -5.85
C ARG A 13 0.33 15.71 -5.44
N LEU A 14 -0.23 14.61 -4.95
CA LEU A 14 0.52 13.39 -4.62
C LEU A 14 -0.06 12.25 -5.46
N LEU A 15 0.80 11.30 -5.80
CA LEU A 15 0.39 10.04 -6.38
C LEU A 15 0.77 8.94 -5.39
N LEU A 16 -0.18 8.06 -5.07
CA LEU A 16 0.09 6.86 -4.30
C LEU A 16 0.36 5.71 -5.28
N GLU A 17 1.52 5.06 -5.14
CA GLU A 17 1.92 3.97 -6.03
C GLU A 17 1.33 2.64 -5.56
N VAL A 18 0.08 2.37 -5.94
CA VAL A 18 -0.65 1.17 -5.51
C VAL A 18 0.02 -0.12 -5.97
N TYR A 19 0.44 -0.18 -7.24
CA TYR A 19 1.09 -1.38 -7.80
C TYR A 19 2.42 -1.68 -7.11
N GLY A 20 3.26 -0.64 -6.94
CA GLY A 20 4.55 -0.75 -6.26
C GLY A 20 4.40 -1.23 -4.82
N THR A 21 3.41 -0.73 -4.07
CA THR A 21 3.13 -1.23 -2.70
C THR A 21 2.86 -2.74 -2.65
N HIS A 22 2.20 -3.32 -3.66
CA HIS A 22 1.94 -4.78 -3.67
C HIS A 22 3.11 -5.60 -4.18
N HIS A 23 4.10 -4.95 -4.80
CA HIS A 23 5.32 -5.56 -5.30
C HIS A 23 6.56 -5.17 -4.49
N ASP A 24 6.37 -4.53 -3.33
CA ASP A 24 7.45 -4.09 -2.46
C ASP A 24 8.06 -5.30 -1.72
N PRO A 25 9.36 -5.61 -1.92
CA PRO A 25 10.03 -6.73 -1.25
C PRO A 25 10.21 -6.52 0.27
N GLU A 26 10.07 -5.29 0.79
CA GLU A 26 10.06 -5.04 2.24
C GLU A 26 8.72 -5.45 2.88
N LEU A 27 7.63 -5.48 2.10
CA LEU A 27 6.29 -5.88 2.55
C LEU A 27 5.97 -7.34 2.20
N TRP A 28 6.43 -7.82 1.05
CA TRP A 28 6.04 -9.10 0.47
C TRP A 28 7.24 -9.93 0.07
N GLU A 29 7.35 -11.15 0.60
CA GLU A 29 8.38 -12.12 0.17
C GLU A 29 8.08 -12.62 -1.26
N ASN A 30 9.07 -12.53 -2.16
CA ASN A 30 8.95 -12.86 -3.58
C ASN A 30 7.72 -12.18 -4.22
N PRO A 31 7.69 -10.83 -4.29
CA PRO A 31 6.50 -10.07 -4.71
C PRO A 31 6.04 -10.37 -6.13
N GLU A 32 6.98 -10.69 -7.03
CA GLU A 32 6.73 -10.98 -8.44
C GLU A 32 6.14 -12.39 -8.70
N GLU A 33 6.03 -13.23 -7.67
CA GLU A 33 5.50 -14.59 -7.81
C GLU A 33 4.02 -14.67 -7.40
N PHE A 34 3.19 -15.33 -8.21
CA PHE A 34 1.83 -15.69 -7.81
C PHE A 34 1.86 -16.81 -6.76
N ARG A 35 1.81 -16.43 -5.47
CA ARG A 35 1.84 -17.35 -4.32
C ARG A 35 0.64 -17.10 -3.40
N PRO A 36 -0.55 -17.66 -3.67
CA PRO A 36 -1.75 -17.46 -2.86
C PRO A 36 -1.56 -17.81 -1.38
N GLU A 37 -0.68 -18.75 -1.07
CA GLU A 37 -0.39 -19.24 0.28
C GLU A 37 0.12 -18.13 1.20
N ARG A 38 0.71 -17.06 0.66
CA ARG A 38 1.20 -15.89 1.43
C ARG A 38 0.11 -15.23 2.28
N PHE A 39 -1.15 -15.37 1.89
CA PHE A 39 -2.28 -14.78 2.59
C PHE A 39 -2.78 -15.61 3.78
N ARG A 40 -2.27 -16.83 3.98
CA ARG A 40 -2.76 -17.76 5.02
C ARG A 40 -2.60 -17.18 6.44
N ASP A 41 -1.46 -16.57 6.71
CA ASP A 41 -1.10 -15.99 8.02
C ASP A 41 -1.01 -14.46 7.97
N TRP A 42 -1.48 -13.84 6.88
CA TRP A 42 -1.41 -12.40 6.70
C TRP A 42 -2.33 -11.69 7.69
N LYS A 43 -1.76 -10.73 8.43
CA LYS A 43 -2.42 -10.05 9.56
C LYS A 43 -3.40 -8.95 9.15
N ARG A 44 -3.66 -8.77 7.84
CA ARG A 44 -4.58 -7.77 7.28
C ARG A 44 -4.30 -6.36 7.77
N ILE A 45 -3.07 -5.89 7.55
CA ILE A 45 -2.73 -4.51 7.89
C ILE A 45 -3.47 -3.59 6.90
N PRO A 46 -4.03 -2.45 7.32
CA PRO A 46 -4.85 -1.62 6.42
C PRO A 46 -4.10 -0.97 5.23
N PHE A 47 -2.78 -1.12 5.14
CA PHE A 47 -1.93 -0.32 4.23
C PHE A 47 -0.92 -1.14 3.41
N ASP A 48 -0.69 -2.42 3.71
CA ASP A 48 0.26 -3.28 2.99
C ASP A 48 -0.39 -3.98 1.78
N PHE A 49 -1.70 -4.21 1.81
CA PHE A 49 -2.50 -4.70 0.69
C PHE A 49 -3.70 -3.78 0.40
N ILE A 50 -3.54 -2.94 -0.62
CA ILE A 50 -4.46 -1.84 -0.96
C ILE A 50 -4.96 -1.84 -2.42
N PRO A 51 -5.32 -3.01 -3.03
CA PRO A 51 -5.74 -3.07 -4.44
C PRO A 51 -6.97 -2.22 -4.75
N GLN A 52 -7.76 -1.88 -3.73
CA GLN A 52 -8.95 -1.04 -3.82
C GLN A 52 -8.88 0.12 -2.80
N GLY A 53 -7.67 0.60 -2.52
CA GLY A 53 -7.42 1.59 -1.46
C GLY A 53 -7.19 0.94 -0.08
N GLY A 54 -6.58 1.71 0.80
CA GLY A 54 -6.26 1.32 2.18
C GLY A 54 -6.94 2.19 3.22
N GLY A 55 -6.66 1.92 4.50
CA GLY A 55 -7.26 2.62 5.63
C GLY A 55 -8.62 2.06 6.04
N ASP A 56 -9.37 2.88 6.77
CA ASP A 56 -10.70 2.58 7.28
C ASP A 56 -11.80 2.84 6.25
N HIS A 57 -12.85 2.02 6.25
CA HIS A 57 -13.92 2.12 5.25
C HIS A 57 -14.91 3.25 5.55
N HIS A 58 -15.04 3.66 6.82
CA HIS A 58 -16.02 4.66 7.25
C HIS A 58 -15.42 6.07 7.32
N THR A 59 -14.12 6.18 7.62
CA THR A 59 -13.47 7.48 7.81
C THR A 59 -12.56 7.89 6.67
N ASP A 60 -12.15 6.97 5.79
CA ASP A 60 -11.26 7.26 4.66
C ASP A 60 -11.95 7.03 3.31
N HIS A 61 -11.19 7.17 2.22
CA HIS A 61 -11.68 6.97 0.84
C HIS A 61 -11.41 5.56 0.30
N ARG A 62 -11.36 4.55 1.18
CA ARG A 62 -11.24 3.14 0.79
C ARG A 62 -12.47 2.72 -0.02
N CYS A 63 -12.28 1.84 -1.01
CA CYS A 63 -13.39 1.32 -1.80
C CYS A 63 -14.42 0.63 -0.90
N ALA A 64 -15.70 0.86 -1.19
CA ALA A 64 -16.83 0.31 -0.45
C ALA A 64 -17.31 -1.07 -0.97
N GLY A 65 -16.74 -1.55 -2.08
CA GLY A 65 -17.07 -2.81 -2.73
C GLY A 65 -16.28 -4.00 -2.20
#